data_AF-A0A251XUZ0-F1
#
_entry.id   AF-A0A251XUZ0-F1
#
_cell.length_a   1.000
_cell.length_b   1.000
_cell.length_c   1.000
_cell.angle_alpha   90.00
_cell.angle_beta   90.00
_cell.angle_gamma   90.00
#
_symmetry.space_group_name_H-M   'P 1'
#
loop_
_entity.id
_entity.type
_entity.pdbx_description
1 polymer ?
#
loop_
_entity_poly.entity_id
_entity_poly.type
_entity_poly.pdbx_seq_one_letter_code
_entity_poly.pdbx_strand_id
1 'polypeptide(L)'
;MASEHLVPAHPDVLAGLDHWRTLEVKQQPAWPDAAAVHAASAEIALLPPLVFAGEVDQLRSRLAAAADGRAFLLQGGDCAETFAGATADQIRNRVKTVLQMAVVLTYGAAMPVVKMGRMAGQFAKPRSSDSETRGDLTLPAYRGDIVNGYDFTPESRAADPARLVKGYHTAASTLNLIRAFTQGGFADLREVHSWNKGFAANPANQRYEQLARDIDRAIKFMEAAGADFDDLKRVEFYTGHEGLLMDYERPMTRIDSRTGTPYNTSAHFIWIGERTRDLDGAHVDFLSRVRNPLGVKLGPSTTPETVHELIEKLDPHREPGRLTFITRMGAGRIRDALPPLLEAVKQSDAHPLW
;
A
#
# COMPACT_ATOMS: atom_id res chain seq x y z
N MET A 1 -20.92 6.83 33.07
CA MET A 1 -19.89 7.10 32.05
C MET A 1 -18.76 6.13 32.31
N ALA A 2 -18.60 5.09 31.48
CA ALA A 2 -17.47 4.17 31.63
C ALA A 2 -16.19 4.95 31.33
N SER A 3 -15.19 4.89 32.20
CA SER A 3 -13.89 5.54 31.95
C SER A 3 -13.28 4.91 30.71
N GLU A 4 -12.96 5.75 29.72
CA GLU A 4 -12.26 5.31 28.51
C GLU A 4 -10.91 4.70 28.92
N HIS A 5 -10.72 3.40 28.68
CA HIS A 5 -9.52 2.68 29.09
C HIS A 5 -8.38 2.99 28.12
N LEU A 6 -7.60 4.03 28.43
CA LEU A 6 -6.42 4.43 27.65
C LEU A 6 -5.19 3.64 28.10
N VAL A 7 -4.56 2.91 27.18
CA VAL A 7 -3.29 2.22 27.40
C VAL A 7 -2.14 3.14 27.00
N PRO A 8 -1.31 3.63 27.95
CA PRO A 8 -0.15 4.46 27.61
C PRO A 8 0.92 3.63 26.89
N ALA A 9 1.64 4.24 25.94
CA ALA A 9 2.81 3.62 25.33
C ALA A 9 3.95 3.49 26.35
N HIS A 10 4.67 2.36 26.29
CA HIS A 10 5.91 2.20 27.04
C HIS A 10 6.95 3.24 26.57
N PRO A 11 7.75 3.87 27.47
CA PRO A 11 8.76 4.86 27.08
C PRO A 11 9.72 4.37 25.99
N ASP A 12 10.14 3.11 26.05
CA ASP A 12 11.04 2.51 25.06
C ASP A 12 10.42 2.40 23.66
N VAL A 13 9.09 2.22 23.57
CA VAL A 13 8.38 2.23 22.29
C VAL A 13 8.49 3.61 21.66
N LEU A 14 8.26 4.66 22.45
CA LEU A 14 8.34 6.04 21.98
C LEU A 14 9.77 6.42 21.59
N ALA A 15 10.74 6.12 22.45
CA ALA A 15 12.16 6.38 22.18
C ALA A 15 12.65 5.62 20.94
N GLY A 16 12.19 4.38 20.77
CA GLY A 16 12.55 3.54 19.64
C GLY A 16 12.09 4.09 18.28
N LEU A 17 10.96 4.80 18.21
CA LEU A 17 10.40 5.31 16.95
C LEU A 17 11.29 6.32 16.22
N ASP A 18 12.30 6.90 16.89
CA ASP A 18 13.24 7.84 16.30
C ASP A 18 14.67 7.29 16.18
N HIS A 19 14.90 6.00 16.49
CA HIS A 19 16.22 5.37 16.33
C HIS A 19 16.72 5.40 14.88
N TRP A 20 15.84 5.21 13.90
CA TRP A 20 16.17 5.30 12.47
C TRP A 20 16.93 6.57 12.07
N ARG A 21 16.79 7.67 12.84
CA ARG A 21 17.51 8.93 12.58
C ARG A 21 19.02 8.81 12.76
N THR A 22 19.49 7.78 13.46
CA THR A 22 20.92 7.47 13.62
C THR A 22 21.45 6.54 12.53
N LEU A 23 20.58 6.07 11.62
CA LEU A 23 20.92 5.12 10.57
C LEU A 23 20.99 5.82 9.20
N GLU A 24 21.61 5.16 8.22
CA GLU A 24 21.60 5.65 6.85
C GLU A 24 20.17 5.62 6.29
N VAL A 25 19.71 6.77 5.78
CA VAL A 25 18.41 6.92 5.13
C VAL A 25 18.61 7.22 3.65
N LYS A 26 18.15 6.31 2.78
CA LYS A 26 18.28 6.48 1.33
C LYS A 26 17.07 7.18 0.73
N GLN A 27 17.26 7.74 -0.46
CA GLN A 27 16.18 8.27 -1.32
C GLN A 27 15.37 9.44 -0.75
N GLN A 28 15.82 10.06 0.35
CA GLN A 28 15.22 11.31 0.82
C GLN A 28 15.55 12.45 -0.15
N PRO A 29 14.63 13.40 -0.37
CA PRO A 29 14.93 14.58 -1.16
C PRO A 29 15.90 15.51 -0.44
N ALA A 30 16.74 16.20 -1.20
CA ALA A 30 17.52 17.31 -0.69
C ALA A 30 16.60 18.53 -0.51
N TRP A 31 15.96 18.62 0.65
CA TRP A 31 15.09 19.75 0.98
C TRP A 31 15.91 21.05 1.02
N PRO A 32 15.45 22.14 0.36
CA PRO A 32 16.19 23.40 0.35
C PRO A 32 16.11 24.15 1.69
N ASP A 33 15.07 23.89 2.49
CA ASP A 33 14.83 24.54 3.78
C ASP A 33 14.41 23.49 4.83
N ALA A 34 15.33 23.19 5.75
CA ALA A 34 15.10 22.23 6.83
C ALA A 34 14.05 22.71 7.86
N ALA A 35 13.92 24.02 8.08
CA ALA A 35 12.94 24.57 9.01
C ALA A 35 11.53 24.44 8.42
N ALA A 36 11.37 24.68 7.12
CA ALA A 36 10.10 24.49 6.42
C ALA A 36 9.64 23.01 6.43
N VAL A 37 10.57 22.05 6.26
CA VAL A 37 10.25 20.62 6.38
C VAL A 37 9.81 20.28 7.79
N HIS A 38 10.55 20.74 8.80
CA HIS A 38 10.18 20.49 10.20
C HIS A 38 8.80 21.06 10.53
N ALA A 39 8.49 22.28 10.05
CA ALA A 39 7.17 22.88 10.21
C ALA A 39 6.07 22.05 9.53
N ALA A 40 6.27 21.61 8.29
CA ALA A 40 5.33 20.74 7.57
C ALA A 40 5.11 19.40 8.29
N SER A 41 6.18 18.75 8.76
CA SER A 41 6.11 17.52 9.55
C SER A 41 5.37 17.74 10.87
N ALA A 42 5.62 18.84 11.57
CA ALA A 42 4.94 19.17 12.83
C ALA A 42 3.43 19.42 12.60
N GLU A 43 3.07 20.08 11.50
CA GLU A 43 1.67 20.25 11.10
C GLU A 43 0.99 18.91 10.86
N ILE A 44 1.59 18.03 10.06
CA ILE A 44 1.06 16.68 9.77
C ILE A 44 0.89 15.85 11.06
N ALA A 45 1.78 15.99 12.04
CA ALA A 45 1.67 15.30 13.33
C ALA A 45 0.42 15.71 14.13
N LEU A 46 -0.11 16.91 13.91
CA LEU A 46 -1.33 17.41 14.56
C LEU A 46 -2.61 17.07 13.78
N LEU A 47 -2.49 16.76 12.49
CA LEU A 47 -3.65 16.43 11.65
C LEU A 47 -4.21 15.03 11.99
N PRO A 48 -5.51 14.79 11.74
CA PRO A 48 -6.14 13.49 11.95
C PRO A 48 -5.41 12.32 11.25
N PRO A 49 -5.45 11.10 11.81
CA PRO A 49 -4.96 9.93 11.09
C PRO A 49 -5.77 9.68 9.82
N LEU A 50 -5.14 9.16 8.75
CA LEU A 50 -5.86 8.79 7.53
C LEU A 50 -6.61 7.46 7.72
N VAL A 51 -5.99 6.50 8.42
CA VAL A 51 -6.59 5.20 8.73
C VAL A 51 -6.54 4.91 10.23
N PHE A 52 -7.45 4.08 10.72
CA PHE A 52 -7.49 3.70 12.14
C PHE A 52 -6.80 2.36 12.41
N ALA A 53 -6.23 2.20 13.61
CA ALA A 53 -5.52 0.99 14.02
C ALA A 53 -6.38 -0.29 13.89
N GLY A 54 -7.68 -0.22 14.19
CA GLY A 54 -8.59 -1.36 14.01
C GLY A 54 -8.76 -1.80 12.55
N GLU A 55 -8.70 -0.86 11.59
CA GLU A 55 -8.77 -1.19 10.15
C GLU A 55 -7.47 -1.88 9.68
N VAL A 56 -6.34 -1.46 10.26
CA VAL A 56 -5.03 -2.08 10.04
C VAL A 56 -5.00 -3.50 10.60
N ASP A 57 -5.52 -3.70 11.81
CA ASP A 57 -5.66 -5.02 12.43
C ASP A 57 -6.54 -5.96 11.59
N GLN A 58 -7.65 -5.43 11.06
CA GLN A 58 -8.52 -6.17 10.16
C GLN A 58 -7.79 -6.59 8.89
N LEU A 59 -7.08 -5.67 8.22
CA LEU A 59 -6.28 -6.00 7.04
C LEU A 59 -5.27 -7.10 7.35
N ARG A 60 -4.54 -7.02 8.47
CA ARG A 60 -3.56 -8.03 8.86
C ARG A 60 -4.21 -9.42 9.00
N SER A 61 -5.40 -9.51 9.59
CA SER A 61 -6.18 -10.76 9.64
C SER A 61 -6.56 -11.27 8.23
N ARG A 62 -6.92 -10.38 7.30
CA ARG A 62 -7.19 -10.75 5.90
C ARG A 62 -5.94 -11.26 5.19
N LEU A 63 -4.79 -10.64 5.42
CA LEU A 63 -3.50 -11.07 4.87
C LEU A 63 -3.02 -12.39 5.48
N ALA A 64 -3.31 -12.65 6.75
CA ALA A 64 -3.06 -13.94 7.37
C ALA A 64 -3.82 -15.06 6.65
N ALA A 65 -5.11 -14.84 6.36
CA ALA A 65 -5.89 -15.79 5.57
C ALA A 65 -5.32 -16.00 4.16
N ALA A 66 -4.74 -14.96 3.54
CA ALA A 66 -4.09 -15.08 2.24
C ALA A 66 -2.77 -15.87 2.32
N ALA A 67 -1.94 -15.63 3.35
CA ALA A 67 -0.72 -16.39 3.59
C ALA A 67 -1.01 -17.89 3.83
N ASP A 68 -2.14 -18.21 4.47
CA ASP A 68 -2.63 -19.58 4.68
C ASP A 68 -3.25 -20.21 3.40
N GLY A 69 -3.28 -19.52 2.27
CA GLY A 69 -3.92 -20.00 1.04
C GLY A 69 -5.45 -20.03 1.08
N ARG A 70 -6.08 -19.33 2.03
CA ARG A 70 -7.54 -19.21 2.20
C ARG A 70 -8.12 -17.93 1.61
N ALA A 71 -7.29 -17.05 1.07
CA ALA A 71 -7.66 -15.83 0.37
C ALA A 71 -6.57 -15.44 -0.64
N PHE A 72 -6.87 -14.48 -1.51
CA PHE A 72 -5.93 -13.92 -2.48
C PHE A 72 -5.81 -12.41 -2.31
N LEU A 73 -4.60 -11.84 -2.35
CA LEU A 73 -4.41 -10.39 -2.33
C LEU A 73 -4.40 -9.82 -3.75
N LEU A 74 -5.32 -8.89 -4.03
CA LEU A 74 -5.26 -8.02 -5.20
C LEU A 74 -4.84 -6.62 -4.77
N GLN A 75 -3.60 -6.25 -5.11
CA GLN A 75 -3.10 -4.90 -4.97
C GLN A 75 -2.92 -4.22 -6.34
N GLY A 76 -3.51 -3.05 -6.55
CA GLY A 76 -3.43 -2.36 -7.85
C GLY A 76 -3.67 -0.84 -7.76
N GLY A 77 -3.19 -0.10 -8.74
CA GLY A 77 -3.32 1.37 -8.81
C GLY A 77 -2.16 2.01 -9.57
N ASP A 78 -2.05 3.33 -9.46
CA ASP A 78 -1.05 4.09 -10.21
C ASP A 78 0.39 3.77 -9.73
N CYS A 79 1.36 3.95 -10.64
CA CYS A 79 2.77 3.83 -10.28
C CYS A 79 3.17 4.94 -9.30
N ALA A 80 2.76 6.17 -9.61
CA ALA A 80 2.82 7.35 -8.77
C ALA A 80 1.52 8.13 -8.98
N GLU A 81 0.79 8.39 -7.90
CA GLU A 81 -0.35 9.30 -7.93
C GLU A 81 0.15 10.73 -8.16
N THR A 82 -0.70 11.55 -8.80
CA THR A 82 -0.46 12.98 -8.97
C THR A 82 -1.57 13.76 -8.29
N PHE A 83 -1.26 14.97 -7.81
CA PHE A 83 -2.25 15.85 -7.21
C PHE A 83 -3.31 16.27 -8.24
N ALA A 84 -2.91 16.50 -9.50
CA ALA A 84 -3.83 16.81 -10.58
C ALA A 84 -4.75 15.62 -10.94
N GLY A 85 -4.28 14.39 -10.73
CA GLY A 85 -5.06 13.17 -10.95
C GLY A 85 -6.00 12.82 -9.78
N ALA A 86 -5.95 13.52 -8.65
CA ALA A 86 -6.83 13.26 -7.51
C ALA A 86 -8.25 13.85 -7.73
N THR A 87 -8.86 13.55 -8.88
CA THR A 87 -10.23 13.94 -9.22
C THR A 87 -11.20 12.81 -8.94
N ALA A 88 -12.47 13.16 -8.71
CA ALA A 88 -13.49 12.18 -8.35
C ALA A 88 -13.67 11.08 -9.42
N ASP A 89 -13.65 11.46 -10.70
CA ASP A 89 -13.77 10.50 -11.81
C ASP A 89 -12.61 9.52 -11.87
N GLN A 90 -11.38 10.00 -11.72
CA GLN A 90 -10.21 9.11 -11.80
C GLN A 90 -10.13 8.20 -10.58
N ILE A 91 -10.41 8.70 -9.38
CA ILE A 91 -10.47 7.90 -8.16
C ILE A 91 -11.55 6.81 -8.30
N ARG A 92 -12.76 7.18 -8.74
CA ARG A 92 -13.86 6.23 -9.00
C ARG A 92 -13.43 5.15 -9.99
N ASN A 93 -12.82 5.55 -11.11
CA ASN A 93 -12.43 4.62 -12.16
C ASN A 93 -11.35 3.65 -11.67
N ARG A 94 -10.39 4.09 -10.86
CA ARG A 94 -9.37 3.21 -10.25
C ARG A 94 -10.01 2.19 -9.29
N VAL A 95 -10.87 2.64 -8.38
CA VAL A 95 -11.61 1.74 -7.47
C VAL A 95 -12.42 0.73 -8.28
N LYS A 96 -13.17 1.20 -9.28
CA LYS A 96 -13.94 0.36 -10.20
C LYS A 96 -13.07 -0.71 -10.85
N THR A 97 -11.91 -0.36 -11.41
CA THR A 97 -11.01 -1.34 -12.04
C THR A 97 -10.54 -2.41 -11.05
N VAL A 98 -10.14 -2.04 -9.84
CA VAL A 98 -9.73 -3.01 -8.81
C VAL A 98 -10.90 -3.93 -8.43
N LEU A 99 -12.11 -3.40 -8.29
CA LEU A 99 -13.30 -4.21 -7.99
C LEU A 99 -13.65 -5.16 -9.14
N GLN A 100 -13.57 -4.70 -10.40
CA GLN A 100 -13.80 -5.56 -11.58
C GLN A 100 -12.83 -6.73 -11.63
N MET A 101 -11.55 -6.49 -11.39
CA MET A 101 -10.53 -7.53 -11.32
C MET A 101 -10.78 -8.48 -10.13
N ALA A 102 -11.17 -7.94 -8.98
CA ALA A 102 -11.43 -8.75 -7.78
C ALA A 102 -12.54 -9.79 -8.00
N VAL A 103 -13.62 -9.43 -8.70
CA VAL A 103 -14.70 -10.38 -9.02
C VAL A 103 -14.22 -11.52 -9.91
N VAL A 104 -13.45 -11.21 -10.96
CA VAL A 104 -12.89 -12.22 -11.86
C VAL A 104 -11.94 -13.16 -11.11
N LEU A 105 -11.07 -12.60 -10.26
CA LEU A 105 -10.14 -13.38 -9.44
C LEU A 105 -10.86 -14.22 -8.38
N THR A 106 -11.93 -13.70 -7.78
CA THR A 106 -12.73 -14.44 -6.78
C THR A 106 -13.37 -15.67 -7.43
N TYR A 107 -13.93 -15.51 -8.64
CA TYR A 107 -14.47 -16.63 -9.41
C TYR A 107 -13.38 -17.65 -9.79
N GLY A 108 -12.26 -17.18 -10.34
CA GLY A 108 -11.18 -18.07 -10.80
C GLY A 108 -10.43 -18.79 -9.68
N ALA A 109 -10.22 -18.13 -8.54
CA ALA A 109 -9.51 -18.69 -7.39
C ALA A 109 -10.43 -19.45 -6.42
N ALA A 110 -11.76 -19.31 -6.57
CA ALA A 110 -12.78 -19.89 -5.67
C ALA A 110 -12.53 -19.56 -4.18
N MET A 111 -11.99 -18.37 -3.91
CA MET A 111 -11.66 -17.90 -2.55
C MET A 111 -11.81 -16.38 -2.45
N PRO A 112 -11.93 -15.83 -1.22
CA PRO A 112 -12.01 -14.38 -1.01
C PRO A 112 -10.81 -13.62 -1.59
N VAL A 113 -11.07 -12.44 -2.16
CA VAL A 113 -10.03 -11.52 -2.64
C VAL A 113 -9.96 -10.27 -1.75
N VAL A 114 -8.81 -10.05 -1.13
CA VAL A 114 -8.48 -8.83 -0.38
C VAL A 114 -8.17 -7.72 -1.39
N LYS A 115 -8.96 -6.63 -1.39
CA LYS A 115 -8.78 -5.52 -2.34
C LYS A 115 -7.95 -4.41 -1.72
N MET A 116 -6.88 -4.01 -2.40
CA MET A 116 -6.01 -2.94 -1.94
C MET A 116 -5.61 -2.00 -3.09
N GLY A 117 -5.85 -0.71 -2.90
CA GLY A 117 -5.41 0.34 -3.80
C GLY A 117 -3.98 0.81 -3.50
N ARG A 118 -3.17 1.00 -4.54
CA ARG A 118 -2.00 1.90 -4.51
C ARG A 118 -2.51 3.34 -4.64
N MET A 119 -3.16 3.82 -3.58
CA MET A 119 -3.99 5.02 -3.60
C MET A 119 -3.93 5.76 -2.27
N ALA A 120 -4.23 7.05 -2.28
CA ALA A 120 -4.26 7.93 -1.11
C ALA A 120 -2.91 8.00 -0.36
N GLY A 121 -1.80 8.05 -1.10
CA GLY A 121 -0.48 8.19 -0.49
C GLY A 121 0.69 7.85 -1.39
N GLN A 122 0.45 7.29 -2.57
CA GLN A 122 1.49 6.84 -3.51
C GLN A 122 2.08 8.00 -4.32
N PHE A 123 2.41 9.10 -3.65
CA PHE A 123 2.90 10.34 -4.25
C PHE A 123 4.42 10.43 -4.33
N ALA A 124 5.17 9.49 -3.74
CA ALA A 124 6.62 9.48 -3.73
C ALA A 124 7.20 8.35 -4.59
N LYS A 125 8.36 8.57 -5.21
CA LYS A 125 9.03 7.59 -6.07
C LYS A 125 10.55 7.63 -5.90
N PRO A 126 11.20 6.48 -5.62
CA PRO A 126 12.66 6.42 -5.59
C PRO A 126 13.22 6.48 -7.02
N ARG A 127 14.45 6.98 -7.16
CA ARG A 127 15.13 7.17 -8.45
C ARG A 127 16.50 6.52 -8.44
N SER A 128 16.92 6.00 -9.59
CA SER A 128 18.30 5.48 -9.77
C SER A 128 19.33 6.60 -9.93
N SER A 129 18.90 7.81 -10.30
CA SER A 129 19.72 9.00 -10.47
C SER A 129 19.01 10.18 -9.82
N ASP A 130 19.78 11.04 -9.15
CA ASP A 130 19.25 12.22 -8.47
C ASP A 130 18.91 13.35 -9.45
N SER A 131 19.48 13.31 -10.66
CA SER A 131 19.24 14.27 -11.73
C SER A 131 18.68 13.61 -13.00
N GLU A 132 18.04 14.44 -13.82
CA GLU A 132 17.55 14.14 -15.16
C GLU A 132 18.06 15.21 -16.13
N THR A 133 18.70 14.79 -17.22
CA THR A 133 19.23 15.66 -18.26
C THR A 133 18.38 15.56 -19.52
N ARG A 134 17.96 16.70 -20.08
CA ARG A 134 17.29 16.79 -21.39
C ARG A 134 17.97 17.89 -22.20
N GLY A 135 18.65 17.51 -23.30
CA GLY A 135 19.52 18.42 -24.02
C GLY A 135 20.65 18.92 -23.10
N ASP A 136 20.85 20.23 -23.06
CA ASP A 136 21.92 20.86 -22.28
C ASP A 136 21.51 21.20 -20.83
N LEU A 137 20.25 20.95 -20.47
CA LEU A 137 19.73 21.26 -19.13
C LEU A 137 19.67 20.00 -18.26
N THR A 138 20.29 20.09 -17.08
CA THR A 138 20.22 19.05 -16.03
C THR A 138 19.47 19.59 -14.83
N LEU A 139 18.39 18.92 -14.44
CA LEU A 139 17.54 19.28 -13.31
C LEU A 139 17.43 18.12 -12.32
N PRO A 140 16.98 18.36 -11.07
CA PRO A 140 16.60 17.28 -10.18
C PRO A 140 15.59 16.33 -10.83
N ALA A 141 15.77 15.04 -10.58
CA ALA A 141 14.83 14.02 -11.02
C ALA A 141 13.46 14.24 -10.36
N TYR A 142 12.38 14.04 -11.13
CA TYR A 142 11.03 13.98 -10.56
C TYR A 142 10.94 12.82 -9.55
N ARG A 143 10.61 13.12 -8.30
CA ARG A 143 10.52 12.18 -7.18
C ARG A 143 9.09 11.94 -6.72
N GLY A 144 8.11 12.37 -7.51
CA GLY A 144 6.70 12.30 -7.17
C GLY A 144 6.17 13.61 -6.62
N ASP A 145 4.86 13.82 -6.74
CA ASP A 145 4.19 15.10 -6.48
C ASP A 145 4.34 15.61 -5.05
N ILE A 146 4.58 14.72 -4.08
CA ILE A 146 4.84 15.09 -2.68
C ILE A 146 6.23 15.71 -2.46
N VAL A 147 7.14 15.59 -3.44
CA VAL A 147 8.48 16.18 -3.40
C VAL A 147 8.59 17.37 -4.35
N ASN A 148 8.32 17.16 -5.63
CA ASN A 148 8.49 18.16 -6.69
C ASN A 148 7.49 17.96 -7.84
N GLY A 149 7.44 18.91 -8.78
CA GLY A 149 6.56 18.88 -9.95
C GLY A 149 7.11 18.04 -11.09
N TYR A 150 6.20 17.58 -11.96
CA TYR A 150 6.54 16.74 -13.11
C TYR A 150 7.25 17.52 -14.23
N ASP A 151 6.80 18.77 -14.47
CA ASP A 151 7.29 19.63 -15.55
C ASP A 151 8.80 19.83 -15.45
N PHE A 152 9.47 19.84 -16.60
CA PHE A 152 10.93 19.90 -16.68
C PHE A 152 11.41 21.35 -16.70
N THR A 153 11.14 22.08 -15.61
CA THR A 153 11.67 23.44 -15.36
C THR A 153 12.35 23.49 -13.99
N PRO A 154 13.32 24.40 -13.77
CA PRO A 154 13.99 24.55 -12.49
C PRO A 154 13.03 24.73 -11.32
N GLU A 155 11.99 25.55 -11.49
CA GLU A 155 11.01 25.88 -10.45
C GLU A 155 10.14 24.67 -10.12
N SER A 156 9.70 23.92 -11.14
CA SER A 156 8.91 22.71 -10.96
C SER A 156 9.73 21.60 -10.30
N ARG A 157 11.00 21.43 -10.67
CA ARG A 157 11.85 20.34 -10.17
C ARG A 157 12.49 20.59 -8.80
N ALA A 158 12.46 21.82 -8.30
CA ALA A 158 12.85 22.13 -6.93
C ALA A 158 11.97 21.35 -5.92
N ALA A 159 12.60 20.77 -4.90
CA ALA A 159 11.86 20.12 -3.81
C ALA A 159 11.15 21.19 -2.97
N ASP A 160 9.87 20.96 -2.67
CA ASP A 160 9.03 21.92 -1.96
C ASP A 160 8.38 21.26 -0.73
N PRO A 161 8.80 21.63 0.50
CA PRO A 161 8.26 21.06 1.73
C PRO A 161 6.75 21.23 1.91
N ALA A 162 6.13 22.27 1.32
CA ALA A 162 4.68 22.47 1.42
C ALA A 162 3.89 21.33 0.72
N ARG A 163 4.55 20.59 -0.18
CA ARG A 163 3.95 19.43 -0.85
C ARG A 163 3.72 18.25 0.10
N LEU A 164 4.41 18.16 1.24
CA LEU A 164 4.14 17.15 2.27
C LEU A 164 2.71 17.30 2.82
N VAL A 165 2.34 18.52 3.23
CA VAL A 165 1.01 18.85 3.76
C VAL A 165 -0.05 18.70 2.66
N LYS A 166 0.27 19.15 1.43
CA LYS A 166 -0.61 18.93 0.27
C LYS A 166 -0.84 17.44 -0.01
N GLY A 167 0.19 16.61 0.14
CA GLY A 167 0.11 15.15 0.04
C GLY A 167 -0.87 14.56 1.05
N TYR A 168 -0.78 14.99 2.30
CA TYR A 168 -1.75 14.60 3.34
C TYR A 168 -3.19 14.96 2.96
N HIS A 169 -3.46 16.21 2.58
CA HIS A 169 -4.84 16.62 2.24
C HIS A 169 -5.38 15.90 1.00
N THR A 170 -4.51 15.64 0.01
CA THR A 170 -4.89 14.88 -1.19
C THR A 170 -5.19 13.41 -0.84
N ALA A 171 -4.42 12.82 0.08
CA ALA A 171 -4.68 11.48 0.59
C ALA A 171 -6.00 11.42 1.36
N ALA A 172 -6.26 12.38 2.24
CA ALA A 172 -7.48 12.47 3.03
C ALA A 172 -8.74 12.57 2.15
N SER A 173 -8.74 13.46 1.15
CA SER A 173 -9.87 13.61 0.23
C SER A 173 -10.07 12.37 -0.65
N THR A 174 -8.98 11.76 -1.12
CA THR A 174 -9.01 10.51 -1.88
C THR A 174 -9.62 9.37 -1.07
N LEU A 175 -9.16 9.19 0.17
CA LEU A 175 -9.64 8.13 1.04
C LEU A 175 -11.11 8.33 1.43
N ASN A 176 -11.52 9.56 1.72
CA ASN A 176 -12.92 9.88 1.98
C ASN A 176 -13.82 9.43 0.81
N LEU A 177 -13.38 9.69 -0.43
CA LEU A 177 -14.12 9.28 -1.61
C LEU A 177 -14.10 7.77 -1.85
N ILE A 178 -12.97 7.08 -1.59
CA ILE A 178 -12.90 5.62 -1.61
C ILE A 178 -13.92 5.02 -0.63
N ARG A 179 -13.99 5.54 0.60
CA ARG A 179 -14.96 5.09 1.63
C ARG A 179 -16.40 5.31 1.16
N ALA A 180 -16.70 6.47 0.58
CA ALA A 180 -18.03 6.76 0.03
C ALA A 180 -18.44 5.77 -1.08
N PHE A 181 -17.55 5.45 -2.02
CA PHE A 181 -17.86 4.50 -3.10
C PHE A 181 -17.99 3.06 -2.61
N THR A 182 -17.23 2.67 -1.61
CA THR A 182 -17.18 1.28 -1.13
C THR A 182 -18.27 0.95 -0.11
N GLN A 183 -18.84 1.96 0.54
CA GLN A 183 -19.95 1.80 1.48
C GLN A 183 -21.31 2.25 0.91
N GLY A 184 -21.33 3.11 -0.11
CA GLY A 184 -22.53 3.71 -0.70
C GLY A 184 -23.21 2.93 -1.82
N GLY A 185 -22.92 1.63 -1.98
CA GLY A 185 -23.56 0.75 -2.96
C GLY A 185 -22.98 0.78 -4.38
N PHE A 186 -22.05 1.70 -4.70
CA PHE A 186 -21.32 1.66 -5.98
C PHE A 186 -20.49 0.38 -6.14
N ALA A 187 -20.01 -0.18 -5.03
CA ALA A 187 -19.26 -1.42 -4.99
C ALA A 187 -20.13 -2.69 -4.97
N ASP A 188 -21.44 -2.58 -5.19
CA ASP A 188 -22.35 -3.72 -5.30
C ASP A 188 -21.90 -4.66 -6.41
N LEU A 189 -21.79 -5.95 -6.09
CA LEU A 189 -21.33 -7.00 -7.00
C LEU A 189 -22.11 -7.02 -8.33
N ARG A 190 -23.40 -6.67 -8.30
CA ARG A 190 -24.28 -6.62 -9.49
C ARG A 190 -23.85 -5.52 -10.46
N GLU A 191 -23.50 -4.36 -9.93
CA GLU A 191 -23.00 -3.23 -10.72
C GLU A 191 -21.64 -3.57 -11.32
N VAL A 192 -20.74 -4.16 -10.52
CA VAL A 192 -19.39 -4.56 -10.97
C VAL A 192 -19.47 -5.56 -12.12
N HIS A 193 -20.40 -6.51 -12.05
CA HIS A 193 -20.62 -7.49 -13.11
C HIS A 193 -21.15 -6.86 -14.41
N SER A 194 -22.06 -5.89 -14.30
CA SER A 194 -22.57 -5.17 -15.48
C SER A 194 -21.42 -4.49 -16.26
N TRP A 195 -20.41 -3.98 -15.54
CA TRP A 195 -19.24 -3.36 -16.15
C TRP A 195 -18.35 -4.36 -16.90
N ASN A 196 -18.24 -5.60 -16.40
CA ASN A 196 -17.46 -6.66 -17.04
C ASN A 196 -18.10 -7.15 -18.36
N LYS A 197 -19.44 -7.12 -18.46
CA LYS A 197 -20.12 -7.41 -19.74
C LYS A 197 -19.73 -6.43 -20.85
N GLY A 198 -19.62 -5.13 -20.51
CA GLY A 198 -19.15 -4.12 -21.46
C GLY A 198 -17.73 -4.37 -21.97
N PHE A 199 -16.84 -4.92 -21.13
CA PHE A 199 -15.48 -5.29 -21.53
C PHE A 199 -15.45 -6.49 -22.51
N ALA A 200 -16.26 -7.52 -22.26
CA ALA A 200 -16.32 -8.73 -23.09
C ALA A 200 -16.97 -8.51 -24.46
N ALA A 201 -17.83 -7.50 -24.61
CA ALA A 201 -18.46 -7.16 -25.88
C ALA A 201 -17.49 -6.61 -26.94
N ASN A 202 -16.25 -6.26 -26.56
CA ASN A 202 -15.22 -5.85 -27.50
C ASN A 202 -14.71 -7.07 -28.31
N PRO A 203 -14.69 -7.03 -29.66
CA PRO A 203 -14.20 -8.12 -30.51
C PRO A 203 -12.80 -8.64 -30.14
N ALA A 204 -11.91 -7.76 -29.65
CA ALA A 204 -10.56 -8.15 -29.20
C ALA A 204 -10.56 -9.03 -27.95
N ASN A 205 -11.68 -9.09 -27.23
CA ASN A 205 -11.85 -9.79 -25.96
C ASN A 205 -12.77 -11.02 -26.06
N GLN A 206 -13.14 -11.46 -27.28
CA GLN A 206 -14.02 -12.63 -27.48
C GLN A 206 -13.57 -13.87 -26.69
N ARG A 207 -12.25 -14.10 -26.57
CA ARG A 207 -11.70 -15.22 -25.78
C ARG A 207 -12.12 -15.22 -24.30
N TYR A 208 -12.56 -14.09 -23.76
CA TYR A 208 -12.99 -13.93 -22.37
C TYR A 208 -14.51 -13.93 -22.19
N GLU A 209 -15.27 -14.00 -23.28
CA GLU A 209 -16.73 -13.96 -23.23
C GLU A 209 -17.31 -15.12 -22.43
N GLN A 210 -16.74 -16.33 -22.59
CA GLN A 210 -17.17 -17.51 -21.84
C GLN A 210 -17.02 -17.30 -20.33
N LEU A 211 -15.86 -16.80 -19.88
CA LEU A 211 -15.62 -16.51 -18.46
C LEU A 211 -16.61 -15.48 -17.91
N ALA A 212 -16.89 -14.41 -18.68
CA ALA A 212 -17.88 -13.41 -18.27
C ALA A 212 -19.30 -13.98 -18.16
N ARG A 213 -19.69 -14.90 -19.06
CA ARG A 213 -20.98 -15.62 -18.99
C ARG A 213 -21.04 -16.57 -17.80
N ASP A 214 -19.95 -17.23 -17.46
CA ASP A 214 -19.94 -18.16 -16.33
C ASP A 214 -20.04 -17.43 -14.98
N ILE A 215 -19.38 -16.28 -14.85
CA ILE A 215 -19.56 -15.37 -13.70
C ILE A 215 -21.02 -14.90 -13.62
N ASP A 216 -21.67 -14.57 -14.75
CA ASP A 216 -23.09 -14.19 -14.79
C ASP A 216 -24.01 -15.29 -14.24
N ARG A 217 -23.74 -16.54 -14.61
CA ARG A 217 -24.50 -17.69 -14.11
C ARG A 217 -24.28 -17.91 -12.62
N ALA A 218 -23.05 -17.79 -12.14
CA ALA A 218 -22.74 -17.92 -10.73
C ALA A 218 -23.45 -16.85 -9.87
N ILE A 219 -23.45 -15.59 -10.30
CA ILE A 219 -24.16 -14.52 -9.58
C ILE A 219 -25.67 -14.78 -9.53
N LYS A 220 -26.28 -15.15 -10.66
CA LYS A 220 -27.70 -15.52 -10.72
C LYS A 220 -28.02 -16.73 -9.86
N PHE A 221 -27.10 -17.69 -9.77
CA PHE A 221 -27.26 -18.85 -8.91
C PHE A 221 -27.24 -18.45 -7.42
N MET A 222 -26.32 -17.57 -6.99
CA MET A 222 -26.32 -17.07 -5.61
C MET A 222 -27.62 -16.34 -5.25
N GLU A 223 -28.16 -15.55 -6.18
CA GLU A 223 -29.46 -14.88 -6.03
C GLU A 223 -30.61 -15.90 -5.92
N ALA A 224 -30.66 -16.90 -6.80
CA ALA A 224 -31.67 -17.95 -6.75
C ALA A 224 -31.57 -18.84 -5.50
N ALA A 225 -30.37 -18.99 -4.94
CA ALA A 225 -30.12 -19.74 -3.71
C ALA A 225 -30.44 -18.93 -2.43
N GLY A 226 -30.83 -17.67 -2.56
CA GLY A 226 -31.21 -16.81 -1.43
C GLY A 226 -30.02 -16.20 -0.68
N ALA A 227 -28.87 -16.02 -1.35
CA ALA A 227 -27.75 -15.28 -0.74
C ALA A 227 -28.17 -13.85 -0.37
N ASP A 228 -27.75 -13.39 0.81
CA ASP A 228 -28.01 -12.02 1.23
C ASP A 228 -27.04 -11.06 0.54
N PHE A 229 -27.55 -10.33 -0.46
CA PHE A 229 -26.76 -9.34 -1.18
C PHE A 229 -26.62 -8.03 -0.40
N ASP A 230 -27.35 -7.81 0.69
CA ASP A 230 -27.18 -6.62 1.52
C ASP A 230 -25.81 -6.63 2.23
N ASP A 231 -25.34 -7.80 2.65
CA ASP A 231 -23.98 -8.01 3.16
C ASP A 231 -22.90 -7.85 2.06
N LEU A 232 -23.28 -8.02 0.78
CA LEU A 232 -22.40 -7.86 -0.38
C LEU A 232 -22.39 -6.43 -0.95
N LYS A 233 -23.20 -5.50 -0.40
CA LYS A 233 -23.22 -4.08 -0.82
C LYS A 233 -22.01 -3.30 -0.33
N ARG A 234 -21.38 -3.73 0.77
CA ARG A 234 -20.22 -3.07 1.36
C ARG A 234 -18.96 -3.84 1.01
N VAL A 235 -17.95 -3.12 0.54
CA VAL A 235 -16.67 -3.72 0.19
C VAL A 235 -15.57 -3.16 1.09
N GLU A 236 -14.87 -4.04 1.79
CA GLU A 236 -13.59 -3.73 2.39
C GLU A 236 -12.59 -3.37 1.28
N PHE A 237 -12.07 -2.14 1.30
CA PHE A 237 -11.08 -1.64 0.36
C PHE A 237 -9.97 -0.93 1.13
N TYR A 238 -8.77 -1.48 1.06
CA TYR A 238 -7.62 -0.97 1.78
C TYR A 238 -6.75 -0.10 0.88
N THR A 239 -5.87 0.68 1.48
CA THR A 239 -4.89 1.52 0.79
C THR A 239 -3.48 1.18 1.23
N GLY A 240 -2.53 1.34 0.33
CA GLY A 240 -1.11 1.25 0.68
C GLY A 240 -0.21 2.03 -0.26
N HIS A 241 0.93 2.44 0.27
CA HIS A 241 1.99 3.14 -0.47
C HIS A 241 3.38 2.71 0.00
N GLU A 242 4.40 3.14 -0.74
CA GLU A 242 5.81 2.96 -0.35
C GLU A 242 6.12 3.88 0.82
N GLY A 243 6.47 3.33 1.97
CA GLY A 243 6.91 4.12 3.12
C GLY A 243 8.28 4.71 2.86
N LEU A 244 8.35 5.78 2.07
CA LEU A 244 9.59 6.30 1.48
C LEU A 244 10.11 7.52 2.23
N LEU A 245 9.25 8.52 2.46
CA LEU A 245 9.65 9.83 2.99
C LEU A 245 9.47 9.86 4.51
N MET A 246 10.57 9.88 5.25
CA MET A 246 10.50 9.83 6.71
C MET A 246 9.86 11.07 7.31
N ASP A 247 9.98 12.22 6.63
CA ASP A 247 9.31 13.48 7.00
C ASP A 247 7.78 13.45 6.81
N TYR A 248 7.25 12.39 6.18
CA TYR A 248 5.82 12.12 6.05
C TYR A 248 5.38 10.93 6.93
N GLU A 249 6.10 9.81 6.87
CA GLU A 249 5.70 8.59 7.56
C GLU A 249 5.82 8.68 9.09
N ARG A 250 6.90 9.29 9.60
CA ARG A 250 7.11 9.41 11.05
C ARG A 250 6.07 10.35 11.68
N PRO A 251 5.75 11.53 11.09
CA PRO A 251 4.64 12.37 11.54
C PRO A 251 3.26 11.78 11.35
N MET A 252 3.06 10.77 10.50
CA MET A 252 1.79 10.04 10.38
C MET A 252 1.68 8.83 11.32
N THR A 253 2.71 8.56 12.12
CA THR A 253 2.68 7.49 13.11
C THR A 253 1.97 7.95 14.38
N ARG A 254 0.99 7.17 14.85
CA ARG A 254 0.18 7.44 16.03
C ARG A 254 0.29 6.28 17.02
N ILE A 255 0.19 6.58 18.30
CA ILE A 255 0.02 5.57 19.34
C ILE A 255 -1.46 5.24 19.45
N ASP A 256 -1.80 3.97 19.25
CA ASP A 256 -3.16 3.47 19.42
C ASP A 256 -3.52 3.44 20.90
N SER A 257 -4.57 4.19 21.28
CA SER A 257 -5.00 4.30 22.68
C SER A 257 -5.50 2.99 23.27
N ARG A 258 -5.88 2.01 22.43
CA ARG A 258 -6.33 0.68 22.87
C ARG A 258 -5.19 -0.23 23.32
N THR A 259 -3.98 -0.02 22.79
CA THR A 259 -2.87 -0.97 22.92
C THR A 259 -1.54 -0.34 23.36
N GLY A 260 -1.41 0.99 23.29
CA GLY A 260 -0.14 1.69 23.52
C GLY A 260 0.91 1.43 22.44
N THR A 261 0.52 0.84 21.29
CA THR A 261 1.45 0.47 20.21
C THR A 261 1.38 1.44 19.02
N PRO A 262 2.46 1.58 18.25
CA PRO A 262 2.52 2.54 17.15
C PRO A 262 1.96 1.98 15.84
N TYR A 263 1.14 2.77 15.17
CA TYR A 263 0.63 2.51 13.83
C TYR A 263 1.01 3.67 12.92
N ASN A 264 1.59 3.38 11.76
CA ASN A 264 1.70 4.37 10.70
C ASN A 264 0.30 4.56 10.08
N THR A 265 -0.35 5.66 10.44
CA THR A 265 -1.74 5.94 10.02
C THR A 265 -1.82 6.63 8.67
N SER A 266 -0.73 6.67 7.90
CA SER A 266 -0.71 7.17 6.53
C SER A 266 -1.44 6.24 5.55
N ALA A 267 -1.43 4.93 5.78
CA ALA A 267 -2.20 3.94 5.02
C ALA A 267 -2.36 2.63 5.79
N HIS A 268 -3.20 1.73 5.28
CA HIS A 268 -3.44 0.43 5.91
C HIS A 268 -2.22 -0.49 5.79
N PHE A 269 -1.60 -0.52 4.61
CA PHE A 269 -0.43 -1.34 4.27
C PHE A 269 0.73 -0.46 3.82
N ILE A 270 1.92 -0.69 4.34
CA ILE A 270 3.12 0.06 3.95
C ILE A 270 4.14 -0.91 3.40
N TRP A 271 4.80 -0.59 2.28
CA TRP A 271 5.90 -1.43 1.78
C TRP A 271 7.24 -0.71 1.72
N ILE A 272 8.29 -1.51 1.80
CA ILE A 272 9.70 -1.13 1.62
C ILE A 272 10.11 -1.42 0.18
N GLY A 273 10.69 -0.41 -0.46
CA GLY A 273 11.15 -0.51 -1.84
C GLY A 273 12.48 -1.26 -1.97
N GLU A 274 12.77 -1.73 -3.18
CA GLU A 274 14.05 -2.41 -3.49
C GLU A 274 15.29 -1.55 -3.17
N ARG A 275 15.15 -0.21 -3.25
CA ARG A 275 16.26 0.75 -3.05
C ARG A 275 16.37 1.24 -1.61
N THR A 276 15.49 0.77 -0.73
CA THR A 276 15.39 1.21 0.67
C THR A 276 15.23 0.04 1.63
N ARG A 277 15.44 -1.20 1.18
CA ARG A 277 15.36 -2.42 2.01
C ARG A 277 16.70 -2.86 2.58
N ASP A 278 17.64 -1.92 2.76
CA ASP A 278 18.91 -2.21 3.42
C ASP A 278 18.62 -2.66 4.85
N LEU A 279 19.19 -3.80 5.24
CA LEU A 279 18.88 -4.50 6.49
C LEU A 279 19.15 -3.64 7.73
N ASP A 280 20.21 -2.83 7.68
CA ASP A 280 20.59 -1.89 8.75
C ASP A 280 20.24 -0.43 8.42
N GLY A 281 19.40 -0.23 7.41
CA GLY A 281 18.93 1.08 6.97
C GLY A 281 17.73 1.60 7.76
N ALA A 282 17.54 2.92 7.71
CA ALA A 282 16.49 3.63 8.42
C ALA A 282 15.06 3.11 8.13
N HIS A 283 14.77 2.73 6.88
CA HIS A 283 13.44 2.27 6.48
C HIS A 283 13.04 0.94 7.12
N VAL A 284 13.96 -0.04 7.16
CA VAL A 284 13.71 -1.34 7.81
C VAL A 284 13.57 -1.16 9.31
N ASP A 285 14.44 -0.36 9.94
CA ASP A 285 14.35 -0.06 11.37
C ASP A 285 13.01 0.61 11.72
N PHE A 286 12.68 1.73 11.07
CA PHE A 286 11.47 2.47 11.39
C PHE A 286 10.20 1.61 11.21
N LEU A 287 10.10 0.89 10.08
CA LEU A 287 8.90 0.11 9.77
C LEU A 287 8.81 -1.16 10.61
N SER A 288 9.93 -1.74 11.08
CA SER A 288 9.88 -2.85 12.05
C SER A 288 9.11 -2.49 13.33
N ARG A 289 9.10 -1.20 13.69
CA ARG A 289 8.54 -0.70 14.95
C ARG A 289 7.04 -0.42 14.88
N VAL A 290 6.45 -0.23 13.70
CA VAL A 290 5.00 0.00 13.55
C VAL A 290 4.23 -1.32 13.45
N ARG A 291 2.93 -1.33 13.74
CA ARG A 291 2.07 -2.54 13.73
C ARG A 291 1.39 -2.84 12.39
N ASN A 292 1.49 -1.96 11.41
CA ASN A 292 0.93 -2.18 10.07
C ASN A 292 1.43 -3.48 9.43
N PRO A 293 0.62 -4.22 8.67
CA PRO A 293 1.17 -5.23 7.78
C PRO A 293 2.11 -4.57 6.78
N LEU A 294 3.25 -5.22 6.54
CA LEU A 294 4.37 -4.69 5.78
C LEU A 294 4.61 -5.48 4.51
N GLY A 295 4.91 -4.77 3.43
CA GLY A 295 5.45 -5.35 2.20
C GLY A 295 6.94 -5.14 2.06
N VAL A 296 7.67 -6.07 1.45
CA VAL A 296 9.06 -5.84 1.04
C VAL A 296 9.23 -6.28 -0.40
N LYS A 297 9.70 -5.38 -1.27
CA LYS A 297 10.02 -5.73 -2.66
C LYS A 297 11.27 -6.60 -2.73
N LEU A 298 11.21 -7.71 -3.45
CA LEU A 298 12.34 -8.60 -3.68
C LEU A 298 12.73 -8.61 -5.17
N GLY A 299 13.91 -8.07 -5.47
CA GLY A 299 14.53 -8.11 -6.79
C GLY A 299 15.23 -9.45 -7.09
N PRO A 300 15.71 -9.63 -8.34
CA PRO A 300 16.31 -10.89 -8.80
C PRO A 300 17.72 -11.18 -8.23
N SER A 301 18.27 -10.28 -7.41
CA SER A 301 19.52 -10.47 -6.68
C SER A 301 19.31 -10.74 -5.19
N THR A 302 18.06 -10.90 -4.75
CA THR A 302 17.76 -11.25 -3.36
C THR A 302 18.27 -12.66 -3.06
N THR A 303 18.91 -12.85 -1.91
CA THR A 303 19.39 -14.16 -1.44
C THR A 303 18.52 -14.72 -0.31
N PRO A 304 18.53 -16.04 -0.07
CA PRO A 304 17.87 -16.65 1.10
C PRO A 304 18.24 -15.99 2.43
N GLU A 305 19.50 -15.64 2.63
CA GLU A 305 20.01 -15.02 3.85
C GLU A 305 19.37 -13.64 4.06
N THR A 306 19.26 -12.85 2.98
CA THR A 306 18.56 -11.56 3.02
C THR A 306 17.09 -11.73 3.41
N VAL A 307 16.41 -12.76 2.88
CA VAL A 307 15.01 -13.05 3.22
C VAL A 307 14.87 -13.41 4.70
N HIS A 308 15.75 -14.26 5.22
CA HIS A 308 15.77 -14.62 6.63
C HIS A 308 15.97 -13.39 7.53
N GLU A 309 16.96 -12.55 7.25
CA GLU A 309 17.21 -11.34 8.05
C GLU A 309 16.06 -10.33 7.97
N LEU A 310 15.38 -10.21 6.82
CA LEU A 310 14.17 -9.40 6.70
C LEU A 310 13.03 -9.95 7.57
N ILE A 311 12.86 -11.28 7.64
CA ILE A 311 11.87 -11.92 8.51
C ILE A 311 12.19 -11.61 9.98
N GLU A 312 13.44 -11.79 10.42
CA GLU A 312 13.84 -11.50 11.80
C GLU A 312 13.58 -10.04 12.20
N LYS A 313 13.82 -9.10 11.31
CA LYS A 313 13.62 -7.67 11.59
C LYS A 313 12.15 -7.26 11.52
N LEU A 314 11.40 -7.75 10.55
CA LEU A 314 10.06 -7.22 10.24
C LEU A 314 8.92 -8.07 10.81
N ASP A 315 9.17 -9.34 11.09
CA ASP A 315 8.24 -10.28 11.70
C ASP A 315 8.92 -11.15 12.78
N PRO A 316 9.50 -10.53 13.83
CA PRO A 316 10.21 -11.25 14.89
C PRO A 316 9.31 -12.19 15.72
N HIS A 317 7.99 -12.01 15.63
CA HIS A 317 7.00 -12.79 16.38
C HIS A 317 6.20 -13.77 15.53
N ARG A 318 6.55 -13.91 14.24
CA ARG A 318 5.86 -14.78 13.27
C ARG A 318 4.35 -14.53 13.24
N GLU A 319 3.97 -13.27 13.29
CA GLU A 319 2.58 -12.86 13.38
C GLU A 319 1.90 -13.04 12.02
N PRO A 320 0.86 -13.89 11.90
CA PRO A 320 0.23 -14.15 10.61
C PRO A 320 -0.25 -12.87 9.91
N GLY A 321 0.06 -12.75 8.63
CA GLY A 321 -0.30 -11.59 7.81
C GLY A 321 0.53 -10.33 8.08
N ARG A 322 1.56 -10.40 8.95
CA ARG A 322 2.47 -9.28 9.21
C ARG A 322 3.33 -8.94 8.00
N LEU A 323 3.91 -9.93 7.33
CA LEU A 323 4.90 -9.72 6.28
C LEU A 323 4.43 -10.27 4.93
N THR A 324 4.62 -9.47 3.89
CA THR A 324 4.36 -9.84 2.49
C THR A 324 5.60 -9.60 1.65
N PHE A 325 6.06 -10.60 0.90
CA PHE A 325 7.14 -10.46 -0.06
C PHE A 325 6.62 -10.16 -1.46
N ILE A 326 6.99 -9.01 -2.00
CA ILE A 326 6.53 -8.55 -3.32
C ILE A 326 7.60 -8.87 -4.36
N THR A 327 7.44 -9.98 -5.08
CA THR A 327 8.44 -10.46 -6.05
C THR A 327 8.46 -9.62 -7.33
N ARG A 328 9.65 -9.20 -7.77
CA ARG A 328 9.84 -8.40 -9.00
C ARG A 328 11.11 -8.76 -9.75
N MET A 329 11.24 -10.03 -10.08
CA MET A 329 12.47 -10.63 -10.63
C MET A 329 12.57 -10.55 -12.16
N GLY A 330 11.46 -10.24 -12.84
CA GLY A 330 11.36 -10.25 -14.30
C GLY A 330 11.02 -11.63 -14.85
N ALA A 331 10.20 -11.67 -15.90
CA ALA A 331 9.62 -12.91 -16.44
C ALA A 331 10.68 -13.96 -16.88
N GLY A 332 11.85 -13.50 -17.34
CA GLY A 332 12.94 -14.37 -17.77
C GLY A 332 13.78 -14.96 -16.63
N ARG A 333 13.70 -14.42 -15.40
CA ARG A 333 14.54 -14.86 -14.27
C ARG A 333 13.76 -15.44 -13.11
N ILE A 334 12.46 -15.18 -13.00
CA ILE A 334 11.65 -15.56 -11.85
C ILE A 334 11.64 -17.07 -11.58
N ARG A 335 11.68 -17.89 -12.63
CA ARG A 335 11.68 -19.36 -12.51
C ARG A 335 12.94 -19.92 -11.84
N ASP A 336 14.05 -19.18 -11.91
CA ASP A 336 15.32 -19.59 -11.31
C ASP A 336 15.55 -18.88 -9.97
N ALA A 337 15.20 -17.59 -9.89
CA ALA A 337 15.51 -16.74 -8.74
C ALA A 337 14.54 -16.90 -7.56
N LEU A 338 13.27 -17.25 -7.80
CA LEU A 338 12.25 -17.36 -6.74
C LEU A 338 12.32 -18.67 -5.95
N PRO A 339 12.47 -19.87 -6.57
CA PRO A 339 12.41 -21.12 -5.84
C PRO A 339 13.38 -21.24 -4.65
N PRO A 340 14.66 -20.80 -4.74
CA PRO A 340 15.56 -20.85 -3.58
C PRO A 340 15.05 -20.04 -2.38
N LEU A 341 14.38 -18.91 -2.62
CA LEU A 341 13.82 -18.09 -1.54
C LEU A 341 12.60 -18.76 -0.90
N LEU A 342 11.74 -19.39 -1.71
CA LEU A 342 10.59 -20.13 -1.21
C LEU A 342 11.02 -21.33 -0.36
N GLU A 343 12.03 -22.09 -0.80
CA GLU A 343 12.54 -23.23 -0.04
C GLU A 343 13.18 -22.81 1.28
N ALA A 344 13.91 -21.70 1.30
CA ALA A 344 14.45 -21.14 2.53
C ALA A 344 13.36 -20.77 3.54
N VAL A 345 12.27 -20.13 3.09
CA VAL A 345 11.14 -19.77 3.96
C VAL A 345 10.36 -21.00 4.41
N LYS A 346 10.14 -22.00 3.54
CA LYS A 346 9.49 -23.26 3.94
C LYS A 346 10.25 -24.03 5.03
N GLN A 347 11.57 -23.84 5.14
CA GLN A 347 12.40 -24.43 6.17
C GLN A 347 12.43 -23.62 7.48
N SER A 348 11.84 -22.43 7.48
CA SER A 348 11.66 -21.58 8.66
C SER A 348 10.27 -21.76 9.29
N ASP A 349 10.06 -21.12 10.44
CA ASP A 349 8.76 -21.01 11.11
C ASP A 349 7.93 -19.80 10.64
N ALA A 350 8.40 -19.08 9.62
CA ALA A 350 7.74 -17.90 9.10
C ALA A 350 6.74 -18.24 7.98
N HIS A 351 5.61 -17.53 7.99
CA HIS A 351 4.54 -17.67 7.00
C HIS A 351 4.19 -16.32 6.35
N PRO A 352 5.12 -15.70 5.60
CA PRO A 352 4.84 -14.49 4.85
C PRO A 352 3.92 -14.76 3.67
N LEU A 353 3.13 -13.76 3.28
CA LEU A 353 2.40 -13.77 2.01
C LEU A 353 3.38 -13.53 0.84
N TRP A 354 3.15 -14.17 -0.31
CA TRP A 354 3.97 -14.05 -1.52
C TRP A 354 3.19 -13.47 -2.71
#